data_AF-A0A4C1WCC9-F1
#
_entry.id   AF-A0A4C1WCC9-F1
#
_cell.length_a   1.000
_cell.length_b   1.000
_cell.length_c   1.000
_cell.angle_alpha   90.00
_cell.angle_beta   90.00
_cell.angle_gamma   90.00
#
_symmetry.space_group_name_H-M   'P 1'
#
loop_
_entity.id
_entity.type
_entity.pdbx_description
1 polymer ?
#
loop_
_entity_poly.entity_id
_entity_poly.type
_entity_poly.pdbx_seq_one_letter_code
_entity_poly.pdbx_strand_id
1 'polypeptide(L)'
;MRAVVEFESIPGQLPTLKPDDLSTDQKYLFEITLAAITGSCADDLANKSPGKMSHACWLTKANRILRLYISTPTPSTNLIILAQYIVKVYTPVWFQIKTHSSCKDGSRHLWKLIESSRFLSSALKAVIDPVIQRNAYFAHPENLLLAMLTDGEKNIRELAARRILKARSSPTTGKLSRTFECLNLILMPNLILI
;
A
#
# COMPACT_ATOMS: atom_id res chain seq x y z
N MET A 1 -9.31 22.98 15.76
CA MET A 1 -9.46 21.55 15.37
C MET A 1 -10.23 20.86 16.49
N ARG A 2 -10.98 19.78 16.24
CA ARG A 2 -11.71 19.10 17.33
C ARG A 2 -10.70 18.46 18.31
N ALA A 3 -11.05 18.46 19.60
CA ALA A 3 -10.26 17.78 20.62
C ALA A 3 -10.20 16.27 20.31
N VAL A 4 -9.10 15.63 20.71
CA VAL A 4 -9.02 14.17 20.71
C VAL A 4 -9.90 13.66 21.86
N VAL A 5 -10.59 12.56 21.62
CA VAL A 5 -11.52 11.94 22.58
C VAL A 5 -11.09 10.50 22.81
N GLU A 6 -11.77 9.76 23.68
CA GLU A 6 -11.59 8.31 23.73
C GLU A 6 -12.06 7.68 22.42
N PHE A 7 -11.24 6.81 21.83
CA PHE A 7 -11.52 6.12 20.57
C PHE A 7 -11.02 4.68 20.63
N GLU A 8 -11.64 3.81 19.83
CA GLU A 8 -11.22 2.41 19.74
C GLU A 8 -9.92 2.25 18.94
N SER A 9 -9.01 1.42 19.43
CA SER A 9 -7.79 1.10 18.70
C SER A 9 -8.07 0.26 17.47
N ILE A 10 -7.31 0.49 16.40
CA ILE A 10 -7.41 -0.25 15.15
C ILE A 10 -6.21 -1.21 15.05
N PRO A 11 -6.43 -2.53 14.96
CA PRO A 11 -5.33 -3.47 14.76
C PRO A 11 -4.55 -3.15 13.49
N GLY A 12 -3.23 -3.02 13.62
CA GLY A 12 -2.34 -2.69 12.51
C GLY A 12 -0.87 -2.79 12.92
N GLN A 13 0.00 -2.76 11.93
CA GLN A 13 1.44 -2.74 12.12
C GLN A 13 2.04 -1.68 11.20
N LEU A 14 3.00 -0.92 11.74
CA LEU A 14 3.78 0.02 10.97
C LEU A 14 5.19 -0.54 10.75
N PRO A 15 5.80 -0.30 9.58
CA PRO A 15 7.19 -0.63 9.38
C PRO A 15 8.08 0.21 10.31
N THR A 16 9.22 -0.35 10.72
CA THR A 16 10.25 0.42 11.43
C THR A 16 10.90 1.39 10.45
N LEU A 17 10.77 2.69 10.70
CA LEU A 17 11.32 3.75 9.85
C LEU A 17 12.50 4.43 10.52
N LYS A 18 13.48 4.87 9.72
CA LYS A 18 14.47 5.86 10.15
C LYS A 18 13.81 7.26 10.06
N PRO A 19 13.70 8.01 11.17
CA PRO A 19 12.92 9.27 11.21
C PRO A 19 13.46 10.41 10.33
N ASP A 20 14.72 10.33 9.92
CA ASP A 20 15.46 11.48 9.38
C ASP A 20 15.03 11.86 7.95
N ASP A 21 14.37 10.95 7.21
CA ASP A 21 14.02 11.14 5.79
C ASP A 21 12.54 11.51 5.54
N LEU A 22 11.76 11.77 6.60
CA LEU A 22 10.33 12.03 6.49
C LEU A 22 10.00 13.53 6.48
N SER A 23 9.20 13.95 5.50
CA SER A 23 8.56 15.27 5.49
C SER A 23 7.56 15.43 6.65
N THR A 24 7.17 16.66 6.98
CA THR A 24 6.21 16.95 8.06
C THR A 24 4.90 16.18 7.91
N ASP A 25 4.32 16.11 6.71
CA ASP A 25 3.07 15.38 6.48
C ASP A 25 3.21 13.85 6.60
N GLN A 26 4.40 13.32 6.25
CA GLN A 26 4.71 11.90 6.41
C GLN A 26 4.92 11.53 7.88
N LYS A 27 5.63 12.38 8.63
CA LYS A 27 5.77 12.23 10.10
C LYS A 27 4.40 12.26 10.76
N TYR A 28 3.54 13.20 10.37
CA TYR A 28 2.17 13.25 10.87
C TYR A 28 1.39 11.96 10.56
N LEU A 29 1.45 11.44 9.31
CA LEU A 29 0.79 10.17 8.97
C LEU A 29 1.27 9.02 9.86
N PHE A 30 2.58 8.94 10.09
CA PHE A 30 3.17 7.90 10.92
C PHE A 30 2.66 8.00 12.37
N GLU A 31 2.80 9.19 12.98
CA GLU A 31 2.39 9.47 14.35
C GLU A 31 0.88 9.24 14.56
N ILE A 32 0.02 9.74 13.66
CA ILE A 32 -1.43 9.59 13.78
C ILE A 32 -1.90 8.16 13.53
N THR A 33 -1.22 7.42 12.65
CA THR A 33 -1.50 5.99 12.44
C THR A 33 -1.07 5.19 13.65
N LEU A 34 0.08 5.50 14.25
CA LEU A 34 0.54 4.86 15.48
C LEU A 34 -0.44 5.10 16.63
N ALA A 35 -0.91 6.34 16.80
CA ALA A 35 -1.94 6.68 17.78
C ALA A 35 -3.24 5.90 17.57
N ALA A 36 -3.67 5.75 16.32
CA ALA A 36 -4.85 4.94 15.98
C ALA A 36 -4.65 3.44 16.31
N ILE A 37 -3.42 2.92 16.19
CA ILE A 37 -3.09 1.52 16.54
C ILE A 37 -3.00 1.32 18.05
N THR A 38 -2.37 2.24 18.78
CA THR A 38 -2.18 2.13 20.23
C THR A 38 -3.42 2.51 21.03
N GLY A 39 -4.37 3.21 20.42
CA GLY A 39 -5.53 3.77 21.13
C GLY A 39 -5.20 4.99 21.97
N SER A 40 -4.01 5.59 21.79
CA SER A 40 -3.55 6.74 22.59
C SER A 40 -2.86 7.77 21.70
N CYS A 41 -3.27 9.03 21.85
CA CYS A 41 -2.72 10.16 21.10
C CYS A 41 -2.03 11.12 22.07
N ALA A 42 -0.76 11.43 21.81
CA ALA A 42 -0.02 12.43 22.58
C ALA A 42 -0.59 13.84 22.37
N ASP A 43 -0.48 14.70 23.39
CA ASP A 43 -1.02 16.06 23.37
C ASP A 43 -0.38 16.95 22.30
N ASP A 44 0.90 16.77 22.02
CA ASP A 44 1.59 17.51 20.96
C ASP A 44 0.98 17.17 19.59
N LEU A 45 0.74 15.89 19.31
CA LEU A 45 0.07 15.40 18.11
C LEU A 45 -1.40 15.84 18.06
N ALA A 46 -2.08 15.85 19.21
CA ALA A 46 -3.44 16.35 19.34
C ALA A 46 -3.53 17.84 19.00
N ASN A 47 -2.49 18.64 19.25
CA ASN A 47 -2.48 20.06 18.91
C ASN A 47 -1.95 20.36 17.49
N LYS A 48 -1.26 19.41 16.84
CA LYS A 48 -0.79 19.54 15.45
C LYS A 48 -1.96 19.51 14.46
N SER A 49 -1.97 20.49 13.56
CA SER A 49 -2.87 20.51 12.40
C SER A 49 -2.32 19.63 11.28
N PRO A 50 -3.08 18.68 10.69
CA PRO A 50 -2.83 18.21 9.34
C PRO A 50 -2.70 19.43 8.41
N GLY A 51 -1.69 19.40 7.52
CA GLY A 51 -1.35 20.51 6.64
C GLY A 51 -2.51 21.02 5.77
N LYS A 52 -2.25 22.10 5.01
CA LYS A 52 -3.26 22.71 4.13
C LYS A 52 -3.80 21.69 3.13
N MET A 53 -5.11 21.65 2.98
CA MET A 53 -5.78 20.70 2.09
C MET A 53 -5.49 21.05 0.63
N SER A 54 -4.76 20.18 -0.06
CA SER A 54 -4.62 20.20 -1.52
C SER A 54 -5.41 19.05 -2.12
N HIS A 55 -6.18 19.31 -3.18
CA HIS A 55 -6.97 18.28 -3.88
C HIS A 55 -6.10 17.17 -4.51
N ALA A 56 -4.82 17.43 -4.74
CA ALA A 56 -3.90 16.48 -5.36
C ALA A 56 -3.20 15.52 -4.37
N CYS A 57 -3.38 15.71 -3.06
CA CYS A 57 -2.58 15.01 -2.04
C CYS A 57 -3.42 14.06 -1.19
N TRP A 58 -3.49 12.78 -1.60
CA TRP A 58 -4.16 11.73 -0.83
C TRP A 58 -3.60 11.56 0.60
N LEU A 59 -2.29 11.83 0.79
CA LEU A 59 -1.64 11.83 2.10
C LEU A 59 -2.32 12.78 3.10
N THR A 60 -2.58 14.03 2.69
CA THR A 60 -3.27 15.02 3.53
C THR A 60 -4.70 14.58 3.84
N LYS A 61 -5.38 13.94 2.88
CA LYS A 61 -6.73 13.41 3.08
C LYS A 61 -6.73 12.28 4.11
N ALA A 62 -5.78 11.34 4.03
CA ALA A 62 -5.62 10.26 4.99
C ALA A 62 -5.35 10.79 6.42
N ASN A 63 -4.43 11.76 6.55
CA ASN A 63 -4.14 12.43 7.82
C ASN A 63 -5.39 13.05 8.45
N ARG A 64 -6.22 13.72 7.64
CA ARG A 64 -7.46 14.35 8.11
C ARG A 64 -8.53 13.34 8.47
N ILE A 65 -8.64 12.22 7.74
CA ILE A 65 -9.60 11.15 8.07
C ILE A 65 -9.23 10.50 9.40
N LEU A 66 -7.96 10.14 9.60
CA LEU A 66 -7.51 9.59 10.89
C LEU A 66 -7.69 10.60 12.01
N ARG A 67 -7.38 11.88 11.75
CA ARG A 67 -7.62 12.92 12.74
C ARG A 67 -9.11 13.07 13.08
N LEU A 68 -9.99 12.96 12.09
CA LEU A 68 -11.43 12.98 12.32
C LEU A 68 -11.90 11.77 13.14
N TYR A 69 -11.36 10.58 12.85
CA TYR A 69 -11.66 9.35 13.58
C TYR A 69 -11.36 9.48 15.08
N ILE A 70 -10.14 9.87 15.44
CA ILE A 70 -9.73 10.00 16.86
C ILE A 70 -10.40 11.19 17.59
N SER A 71 -11.04 12.08 16.86
CA SER A 71 -11.74 13.26 17.39
C SER A 71 -13.27 13.10 17.35
N THR A 72 -13.80 11.89 17.11
CA THR A 72 -15.23 11.61 17.03
C THR A 72 -15.58 10.51 18.03
N PRO A 73 -16.32 10.80 19.13
CA PRO A 73 -16.64 9.81 20.16
C PRO A 73 -17.43 8.61 19.63
N THR A 74 -18.36 8.87 18.71
CA THR A 74 -19.21 7.87 18.08
C THR A 74 -19.02 7.93 16.56
N PRO A 75 -17.92 7.36 16.02
CA PRO A 75 -17.62 7.44 14.61
C PRO A 75 -18.65 6.64 13.79
N SER A 76 -19.09 7.21 12.66
CA SER A 76 -19.96 6.49 11.74
C SER A 76 -19.27 5.24 11.18
N THR A 77 -20.05 4.23 10.77
CA THR A 77 -19.53 3.01 10.14
C THR A 77 -18.60 3.31 8.95
N ASN A 78 -18.94 4.30 8.13
CA ASN A 78 -18.12 4.71 6.99
C ASN A 78 -16.77 5.30 7.43
N LEU A 79 -16.75 6.09 8.51
CA LEU A 79 -15.52 6.64 9.06
C LEU A 79 -14.63 5.55 9.64
N ILE A 80 -15.20 4.56 10.33
CA ILE A 80 -14.48 3.38 10.83
C ILE A 80 -13.87 2.61 9.67
N ILE A 81 -14.63 2.32 8.60
CA ILE A 81 -14.14 1.60 7.41
C ILE A 81 -12.96 2.36 6.77
N LEU A 82 -13.08 3.67 6.60
CA LEU A 82 -12.01 4.49 6.02
C LEU A 82 -10.76 4.52 6.91
N ALA A 83 -10.92 4.67 8.23
CA ALA A 83 -9.82 4.63 9.18
C ALA A 83 -9.11 3.27 9.17
N GLN A 84 -9.87 2.17 9.18
CA GLN A 84 -9.34 0.81 9.09
C GLN A 84 -8.58 0.59 7.77
N TYR A 85 -9.12 1.06 6.65
CA TYR A 85 -8.43 0.98 5.36
C TYR A 85 -7.11 1.76 5.39
N ILE A 86 -7.09 2.96 5.98
CA ILE A 86 -5.88 3.76 6.08
C ILE A 86 -4.82 3.04 6.92
N VAL A 87 -5.19 2.58 8.13
CA VAL A 87 -4.27 1.92 9.06
C VAL A 87 -3.74 0.60 8.53
N LYS A 88 -4.61 -0.23 7.92
CA LYS A 88 -4.26 -1.61 7.53
C LYS A 88 -3.70 -1.74 6.11
N VAL A 89 -4.04 -0.81 5.22
CA VAL A 89 -3.69 -0.89 3.79
C VAL A 89 -2.82 0.28 3.38
N TYR A 90 -3.36 1.49 3.45
CA TYR A 90 -2.71 2.65 2.84
C TYR A 90 -1.36 2.97 3.51
N THR A 91 -1.36 3.17 4.83
CA THR A 91 -0.16 3.61 5.54
C THR A 91 0.99 2.61 5.43
N PRO A 92 0.79 1.29 5.65
CA PRO A 92 1.86 0.31 5.49
C PRO A 92 2.43 0.25 4.07
N VAL A 93 1.57 0.23 3.04
CA VAL A 93 2.00 0.21 1.63
C VAL A 93 2.72 1.49 1.25
N TRP A 94 2.22 2.64 1.71
CA TRP A 94 2.83 3.95 1.42
C TRP A 94 4.25 4.06 1.99
N PHE A 95 4.44 3.64 3.24
CA PHE A 95 5.77 3.65 3.84
C PHE A 95 6.70 2.60 3.22
N GLN A 96 6.18 1.44 2.81
CA GLN A 96 7.00 0.46 2.08
C GLN A 96 7.50 1.02 0.73
N ILE A 97 6.64 1.71 -0.02
CA ILE A 97 7.04 2.40 -1.26
C ILE A 97 8.08 3.49 -0.98
N LYS A 98 7.90 4.24 0.12
CA LYS A 98 8.81 5.32 0.49
C LYS A 98 10.20 4.78 0.88
N THR A 99 10.29 3.66 1.58
CA THR A 99 11.57 3.05 1.99
C THR A 99 12.23 2.25 0.87
N HIS A 100 11.44 1.62 0.00
CA HIS A 100 11.93 0.75 -1.09
C HIS A 100 11.49 1.27 -2.47
N SER A 101 11.79 2.52 -2.80
CA SER A 101 11.26 3.18 -4.00
C SER A 101 11.78 2.67 -5.35
N SER A 102 12.66 1.68 -5.36
CA SER A 102 13.23 1.13 -6.59
C SER A 102 12.18 0.35 -7.40
N CYS A 103 12.29 0.40 -8.72
CA CYS A 103 11.38 -0.33 -9.61
C CYS A 103 11.36 -1.85 -9.37
N LYS A 104 12.48 -2.43 -8.89
CA LYS A 104 12.56 -3.86 -8.53
C LYS A 104 11.60 -4.26 -7.40
N ASP A 105 11.15 -3.31 -6.59
CA ASP A 105 10.27 -3.53 -5.45
C ASP A 105 8.79 -3.27 -5.81
N GLY A 106 8.51 -2.71 -7.00
CA GLY A 106 7.16 -2.33 -7.42
C GLY A 106 6.16 -3.50 -7.38
N SER A 107 6.57 -4.68 -7.85
CA SER A 107 5.74 -5.89 -7.81
C SER A 107 5.45 -6.35 -6.38
N ARG A 108 6.42 -6.17 -5.47
CA ARG A 108 6.27 -6.47 -4.04
C ARG A 108 5.28 -5.51 -3.37
N HIS A 109 5.29 -4.23 -3.75
CA HIS A 109 4.32 -3.25 -3.27
C HIS A 109 2.91 -3.56 -3.73
N LEU A 110 2.75 -3.93 -5.01
CA LEU A 110 1.44 -4.33 -5.55
C LEU A 110 0.92 -5.58 -4.82
N TRP A 111 1.79 -6.57 -4.61
CA TRP A 111 1.44 -7.74 -3.80
C TRP A 111 1.01 -7.35 -2.39
N LYS A 112 1.76 -6.47 -1.70
CA LYS A 112 1.39 -5.99 -0.37
C LYS A 112 0.03 -5.30 -0.36
N LEU A 113 -0.25 -4.45 -1.35
CA LEU A 113 -1.55 -3.80 -1.50
C LEU A 113 -2.69 -4.82 -1.62
N ILE A 114 -2.51 -5.82 -2.48
CA ILE A 114 -3.48 -6.91 -2.66
C ILE A 114 -3.67 -7.67 -1.35
N GLU A 115 -2.59 -8.16 -0.74
CA GLU A 115 -2.60 -8.90 0.52
C GLU A 115 -3.31 -8.10 1.63
N SER A 116 -2.89 -6.87 1.86
CA SER A 116 -3.46 -6.00 2.90
C SER A 116 -4.93 -5.68 2.65
N SER A 117 -5.42 -5.66 1.41
CA SER A 117 -6.83 -5.39 1.12
C SER A 117 -7.76 -6.59 1.33
N ARG A 118 -7.23 -7.80 1.56
CA ARG A 118 -8.04 -9.03 1.63
C ARG A 118 -9.04 -9.09 2.79
N PHE A 119 -8.84 -8.32 3.86
CA PHE A 119 -9.79 -8.28 4.99
C PHE A 119 -11.12 -7.57 4.67
N LEU A 120 -11.18 -6.80 3.57
CA LEU A 120 -12.37 -6.02 3.21
C LEU A 120 -13.56 -6.92 2.87
N SER A 121 -14.78 -6.43 3.07
CA SER A 121 -15.99 -7.15 2.64
C SER A 121 -16.08 -7.23 1.11
N SER A 122 -16.84 -8.18 0.57
CA SER A 122 -17.02 -8.34 -0.88
C SER A 122 -17.54 -7.07 -1.57
N ALA A 123 -18.43 -6.32 -0.90
CA ALA A 123 -18.94 -5.05 -1.41
C ALA A 123 -17.84 -3.97 -1.53
N LEU A 124 -16.93 -3.88 -0.55
CA LEU A 124 -15.80 -2.95 -0.60
C LEU A 124 -14.74 -3.40 -1.60
N LYS A 125 -14.48 -4.71 -1.71
CA LYS A 125 -13.60 -5.28 -2.73
C LYS A 125 -14.10 -4.96 -4.15
N ALA A 126 -15.41 -5.03 -4.39
CA ALA A 126 -15.99 -4.64 -5.69
C ALA A 126 -15.70 -3.18 -6.08
N VAL A 127 -15.45 -2.29 -5.11
CA VAL A 127 -15.04 -0.90 -5.36
C VAL A 127 -13.52 -0.78 -5.57
N ILE A 128 -12.72 -1.50 -4.76
CA ILE A 128 -11.26 -1.33 -4.70
C ILE A 128 -10.53 -2.18 -5.74
N ASP A 129 -10.97 -3.40 -6.02
CA ASP A 129 -10.30 -4.32 -6.95
C ASP A 129 -10.18 -3.73 -8.36
N PRO A 130 -11.21 -3.07 -8.94
CA PRO A 130 -11.05 -2.38 -10.22
C PRO A 130 -10.02 -1.24 -10.18
N VAL A 131 -9.86 -0.58 -9.04
CA VAL A 131 -8.84 0.47 -8.87
C VAL A 131 -7.44 -0.13 -8.82
N ILE A 132 -7.26 -1.23 -8.09
CA ILE A 132 -5.99 -1.97 -8.05
C ILE A 132 -5.64 -2.47 -9.45
N GLN A 133 -6.59 -3.04 -10.18
CA GLN A 133 -6.40 -3.54 -11.55
C GLN A 133 -5.98 -2.45 -12.53
N ARG A 134 -6.65 -1.29 -12.51
CA ARG A 134 -6.28 -0.16 -13.37
C ARG A 134 -4.86 0.36 -13.10
N ASN A 135 -4.34 0.14 -11.89
CA ASN A 135 -3.02 0.57 -11.47
C ASN A 135 -2.00 -0.59 -11.39
N ALA A 136 -2.34 -1.78 -11.90
CA ALA A 136 -1.53 -2.99 -11.80
C ALA A 136 -0.36 -3.04 -12.81
N TYR A 137 0.26 -1.90 -13.13
CA TYR A 137 1.43 -1.84 -14.01
C TYR A 137 2.57 -2.75 -13.53
N PHE A 138 2.79 -2.82 -12.21
CA PHE A 138 3.81 -3.71 -11.64
C PHE A 138 3.43 -5.20 -11.66
N ALA A 139 2.23 -5.57 -12.13
CA ALA A 139 1.89 -6.98 -12.41
C ALA A 139 2.36 -7.45 -13.80
N HIS A 140 2.94 -6.57 -14.63
CA HIS A 140 3.48 -6.99 -15.92
C HIS A 140 4.61 -8.03 -15.74
N PRO A 141 4.71 -9.04 -16.63
CA PRO A 141 5.69 -10.11 -16.51
C PRO A 141 7.13 -9.63 -16.38
N GLU A 142 7.52 -8.54 -17.04
CA GLU A 142 8.88 -8.00 -16.92
C GLU A 142 9.15 -7.43 -15.53
N ASN A 143 8.17 -6.76 -14.93
CA ASN A 143 8.26 -6.22 -13.57
C ASN A 143 8.28 -7.34 -12.53
N LEU A 144 7.54 -8.42 -12.76
CA LEU A 144 7.58 -9.62 -11.92
C LEU A 144 8.97 -10.28 -11.98
N LEU A 145 9.51 -10.51 -13.19
CA LEU A 145 10.83 -11.07 -13.36
C LEU A 145 11.94 -10.19 -12.78
N LEU A 146 11.81 -8.86 -12.90
CA LEU A 146 12.73 -7.90 -12.27
C LEU A 146 12.72 -8.03 -10.75
N ALA A 147 11.53 -8.14 -10.14
CA ALA A 147 11.43 -8.36 -8.71
C ALA A 147 12.06 -9.69 -8.30
N MET A 148 11.78 -10.78 -9.02
CA MET A 148 12.35 -12.11 -8.74
C MET A 148 13.88 -12.13 -8.87
N LEU A 149 14.47 -11.37 -9.80
CA LEU A 149 15.93 -11.29 -9.95
C LEU A 149 16.64 -10.73 -8.71
N THR A 150 15.95 -9.89 -7.93
CA THR A 150 16.50 -9.27 -6.73
C THR A 150 15.96 -9.90 -5.45
N ASP A 151 15.39 -11.10 -5.56
CA ASP A 151 14.84 -11.80 -4.40
C ASP A 151 15.91 -12.26 -3.42
N GLY A 152 15.57 -12.42 -2.14
CA GLY A 152 16.48 -12.92 -1.12
C GLY A 152 16.85 -14.38 -1.36
N GLU A 153 15.93 -15.16 -1.93
CA GLU A 153 16.09 -16.59 -2.16
C GLU A 153 16.81 -16.90 -3.48
N LYS A 154 17.88 -17.72 -3.39
CA LYS A 154 18.75 -18.02 -4.54
C LYS A 154 18.01 -18.75 -5.68
N ASN A 155 17.15 -19.71 -5.33
CA ASN A 155 16.36 -20.48 -6.29
C ASN A 155 15.39 -19.58 -7.09
N ILE A 156 14.79 -18.56 -6.47
CA ILE A 156 13.89 -17.60 -7.14
C ILE A 156 14.69 -16.74 -8.14
N ARG A 157 15.87 -16.25 -7.74
CA ARG A 157 16.75 -15.50 -8.64
C ARG A 157 17.19 -16.33 -9.85
N GLU A 158 17.56 -17.59 -9.63
CA GLU A 158 17.94 -18.53 -10.70
C GLU A 158 16.77 -18.86 -11.63
N LEU A 159 15.56 -19.02 -11.08
CA LEU A 159 14.34 -19.19 -11.86
C LEU A 159 14.11 -17.98 -12.77
N ALA A 160 14.19 -16.76 -12.22
CA ALA A 160 14.04 -15.52 -12.99
C ALA A 160 15.05 -15.44 -14.14
N ALA A 161 16.33 -15.67 -13.85
CA ALA A 161 17.39 -15.68 -14.86
C ALA A 161 17.12 -16.68 -15.98
N ARG A 162 16.72 -17.92 -15.63
CA ARG A 162 16.34 -18.94 -16.64
C ARG A 162 15.16 -18.52 -17.50
N ARG A 163 14.12 -17.91 -16.91
CA ARG A 163 12.94 -17.42 -17.66
C ARG A 163 13.32 -16.32 -18.63
N ILE A 164 14.16 -15.37 -18.20
CA ILE A 164 14.66 -14.29 -19.05
C ILE A 164 15.51 -14.83 -20.20
N LEU A 165 16.48 -15.72 -19.92
CA LEU A 165 17.32 -16.32 -20.95
C LEU A 165 16.49 -17.09 -21.98
N LYS A 166 15.51 -17.89 -21.52
CA LYS A 166 14.59 -18.63 -22.41
C LYS A 166 13.77 -17.68 -23.29
N ALA A 167 13.25 -16.60 -22.73
CA ALA A 167 12.48 -15.61 -23.49
C ALA A 167 13.35 -14.93 -24.57
N ARG A 168 14.62 -14.62 -24.25
CA ARG A 168 15.57 -14.00 -25.19
C ARG A 168 16.01 -14.94 -26.32
N SER A 169 16.03 -16.25 -26.09
CA SER A 169 16.36 -17.24 -27.12
C SER A 169 15.21 -17.55 -28.09
N SER A 170 14.01 -17.01 -27.85
CA SER A 170 12.86 -17.25 -28.71
C SER A 170 12.91 -16.35 -29.94
N PRO A 171 12.67 -16.86 -31.17
CA PRO A 171 12.70 -16.05 -32.38
C PRO A 171 11.62 -14.96 -32.34
N THR A 172 12.00 -13.72 -32.68
CA THR A 172 11.10 -12.57 -32.67
C THR A 172 10.05 -12.72 -33.76
N THR A 173 8.83 -13.13 -33.41
CA THR A 173 7.72 -13.40 -34.36
C THR A 173 7.09 -12.11 -34.95
N GLY A 174 7.88 -11.09 -35.29
CA GLY A 174 7.41 -9.82 -35.88
C GLY A 174 6.48 -8.97 -34.98
N LYS A 175 5.97 -9.51 -33.87
CA LYS A 175 5.25 -8.77 -32.84
C LYS A 175 6.24 -7.93 -32.04
N LEU A 176 5.96 -6.64 -31.92
CA LEU A 176 6.69 -5.71 -31.05
C LEU A 176 6.89 -6.36 -29.66
N SER A 177 8.14 -6.36 -29.20
CA SER A 177 8.64 -7.05 -28.01
C SER A 177 8.02 -6.63 -26.65
N ARG A 178 6.87 -5.94 -26.66
CA ARG A 178 6.27 -5.24 -25.50
C ARG A 178 4.73 -5.33 -25.43
N THR A 179 4.11 -6.36 -25.99
CA THR A 179 2.68 -6.62 -25.73
C THR A 179 2.57 -7.71 -24.68
N PHE A 180 2.59 -7.30 -23.41
CA PHE A 180 2.23 -8.16 -22.30
C PHE A 180 0.90 -7.69 -21.73
N GLU A 181 -0.12 -8.55 -21.83
CA GLU A 181 -1.41 -8.30 -21.22
C GLU A 181 -1.27 -8.37 -19.69
N CYS A 182 -1.83 -7.38 -18.99
CA CYS A 182 -1.87 -7.39 -17.53
C CYS A 182 -2.71 -8.59 -17.06
N LEU A 183 -2.21 -9.38 -16.11
CA LEU A 183 -2.97 -10.51 -15.56
C LEU A 183 -4.26 -9.99 -14.94
N ASN A 184 -5.38 -10.59 -15.35
CA ASN A 184 -6.69 -10.23 -14.85
C ASN A 184 -6.85 -10.73 -13.39
N LEU A 185 -6.63 -9.83 -12.42
CA LEU A 185 -6.56 -10.18 -10.99
C LEU A 185 -7.87 -10.81 -10.44
N ILE A 186 -9.01 -10.64 -11.11
CA ILE A 186 -10.31 -11.26 -10.76
C ILE A 186 -10.29 -12.79 -10.89
N LEU A 187 -9.42 -13.37 -11.73
CA LEU A 187 -9.39 -14.82 -12.00
C LEU A 187 -8.40 -15.60 -11.13
N MET A 188 -7.76 -14.96 -10.14
CA MET A 188 -6.70 -15.58 -9.34
C MET A 188 -7.01 -15.57 -7.83
N PRO A 189 -8.00 -16.38 -7.36
CA PRO A 189 -8.25 -16.54 -5.92
C PRO A 189 -7.05 -17.19 -5.18
N ASN A 190 -6.16 -17.88 -5.90
CA ASN A 190 -4.98 -18.57 -5.37
C ASN A 190 -3.70 -18.14 -6.10
N LEU A 191 -3.35 -16.84 -6.06
CA LEU A 191 -2.01 -16.40 -6.47
C LEU A 191 -1.00 -16.88 -5.41
N ILE A 192 -0.58 -18.14 -5.50
CA ILE A 192 0.67 -18.62 -4.92
C ILE A 192 1.75 -18.16 -5.90
N LEU A 193 2.35 -17.00 -5.63
CA LEU A 193 3.69 -16.74 -6.17
C LEU A 193 4.61 -17.74 -5.47
N ILE A 194 5.08 -18.73 -6.22
CA ILE A 194 6.20 -19.60 -5.88
C ILE A 194 7.49 -18.86 -6.26
#